data_AF-A0A7W2KIH3-F1
#
_entry.id   AF-A0A7W2KIH3-F1
#
_cell.length_a   1.000
_cell.length_b   1.000
_cell.length_c   1.000
_cell.angle_alpha   90.00
_cell.angle_beta   90.00
_cell.angle_gamma   90.00
#
_symmetry.space_group_name_H-M   'P 1'
#
loop_
_entity.id
_entity.type
_entity.pdbx_description
1 polymer ?
#
loop_
_entity_poly.entity_id
_entity_poly.type
_entity_poly.pdbx_seq_one_letter_code
_entity_poly.pdbx_strand_id
1 'polypeptide(L)' 'MPYLFSPRVAAFYHTDIPYPDLPDDVQEVSDEEHESIMEDLLMQGMALQADPDGAPRAVAMPEAAASDEGTAAEPGELMQ' A
#
# COMPACT_ATOMS: atom_id res chain seq x y z
N MET A 1 10.31 17.84 -1.42
CA MET A 1 10.04 18.45 -0.09
C MET A 1 10.23 17.33 0.92
N PRO A 2 10.87 17.52 2.07
CA PRO A 2 11.26 16.38 2.90
C PRO A 2 10.03 15.64 3.45
N TYR A 3 10.03 14.32 3.27
CA TYR A 3 9.07 13.40 3.86
C TYR A 3 9.68 12.77 5.10
N LEU A 4 8.85 12.44 6.08
CA LEU A 4 9.25 11.56 7.17
C LEU A 4 8.66 10.18 6.92
N PHE A 5 9.44 9.13 7.15
CA PHE A 5 9.02 7.75 7.01
C PHE A 5 9.21 6.98 8.31
N SER A 6 8.18 6.26 8.75
CA SER A 6 8.31 5.26 9.82
C SER A 6 8.32 3.85 9.22
N PRO A 7 9.45 3.12 9.30
CA PRO A 7 9.51 1.74 8.84
C PRO A 7 8.65 0.80 9.69
N ARG A 8 8.44 1.12 10.98
CA ARG A 8 7.68 0.26 11.89
C ARG A 8 6.21 0.13 11.51
N VAL A 9 5.58 1.24 11.09
CA VAL A 9 4.16 1.25 10.69
C VAL A 9 3.95 1.39 9.19
N ALA A 10 5.04 1.50 8.43
CA ALA A 10 5.08 1.71 6.99
C ALA A 10 4.21 2.92 6.56
N ALA A 11 4.46 4.08 7.18
CA ALA A 11 3.69 5.30 6.96
C ALA A 11 4.60 6.48 6.60
N PHE A 12 4.06 7.38 5.79
CA PHE A 12 4.72 8.62 5.39
C PHE A 12 4.01 9.82 6.02
N TYR A 13 4.79 10.82 6.42
CA TYR A 13 4.30 12.03 7.06
C TYR A 13 4.93 13.25 6.37
N HIS A 14 4.09 14.23 6.04
CA HIS A 14 4.58 15.50 5.49
C HIS A 14 5.11 16.40 6.60
N THR A 15 6.31 16.96 6.42
CA THR A 15 6.93 17.88 7.40
C THR A 15 6.12 19.16 7.65
N ASP A 16 5.25 19.55 6.73
CA ASP A 16 4.37 20.73 6.85
C ASP A 16 3.06 20.45 7.60
N ILE A 17 2.73 19.19 7.87
CA ILE A 17 1.49 18.80 8.56
C ILE A 17 1.83 18.45 10.01
N PRO A 18 1.19 19.09 11.01
CA PRO A 18 1.39 18.71 12.40
C PRO A 18 0.69 17.38 12.69
N TYR A 19 1.46 16.36 13.02
CA TYR A 19 0.95 15.07 13.50
C TYR A 19 1.14 14.98 15.02
N PRO A 20 0.05 14.88 15.82
CA PRO A 20 0.15 14.85 17.28
C PRO A 20 0.79 13.56 17.82
N ASP A 21 0.65 12.46 17.08
CA ASP A 21 1.14 11.12 17.44
C ASP A 21 2.18 10.61 16.42
N LEU A 22 3.21 11.42 16.16
CA LEU A 22 4.32 11.04 15.29
C LEU A 22 5.16 9.92 15.93
N PRO A 23 5.42 8.78 15.26
CA PRO A 23 6.23 7.72 15.82
C PRO A 23 7.68 8.15 16.11
N ASP A 24 8.29 7.66 17.19
CA ASP A 24 9.68 7.96 17.55
C ASP A 24 10.72 7.41 16.55
N ASP A 25 10.33 6.49 15.67
CA ASP A 25 11.18 5.87 14.64
C ASP A 25 11.09 6.56 13.28
N VAL A 26 10.42 7.71 13.19
CA VAL A 26 10.40 8.49 11.94
C VAL A 26 11.79 9.01 11.58
N GLN A 27 12.12 8.90 10.30
CA GLN A 27 13.34 9.44 9.72
C GLN A 27 13.01 10.30 8.50
N GLU A 28 13.76 11.39 8.32
CA GLU A 28 13.68 12.17 7.10
C GLU A 28 14.23 11.36 5.93
N VAL A 29 13.48 11.33 4.83
CA VAL A 29 13.87 10.67 3.59
C VAL A 29 13.85 11.67 2.44
N SER A 30 14.79 11.51 1.51
CA SER A 30 14.80 12.26 0.27
C SER A 30 13.63 11.87 -0.65
N ASP A 31 13.37 12.69 -1.67
CA ASP A 31 12.34 12.39 -2.67
C ASP A 31 12.67 11.07 -3.43
N GLU A 32 13.95 10.77 -3.68
CA GLU A 32 14.40 9.52 -4.33
C GLU A 32 14.18 8.29 -3.42
N GLU A 33 14.50 8.41 -2.12
CA GLU A 33 14.22 7.35 -1.15
C GLU A 33 12.72 7.11 -0.97
N HIS A 34 11.92 8.18 -0.96
CA HIS A 34 10.47 8.10 -0.90
C HIS A 34 9.91 7.30 -2.09
N GLU A 35 10.34 7.60 -3.32
CA GLU A 35 9.96 6.86 -4.52
C GLU A 35 10.39 5.38 -4.43
N SER A 36 11.64 5.10 -4.05
CA SER A 36 12.15 3.73 -3.91
C SER A 36 11.35 2.93 -2.88
N ILE A 37 11.05 3.50 -1.71
CA ILE A 37 10.28 2.83 -0.66
C ILE A 37 8.86 2.55 -1.16
N MET A 38 8.21 3.49 -1.83
CA MET A 38 6.87 3.26 -2.40
C MET A 38 6.86 2.11 -3.41
N GLU A 39 7.85 2.05 -4.31
CA GLU A 39 7.98 0.95 -5.27
C GLU A 39 8.17 -0.39 -4.57
N ASP A 40 9.03 -0.45 -3.55
CA ASP A 40 9.23 -1.66 -2.73
C ASP A 40 7.95 -2.12 -2.02
N LEU A 41 7.19 -1.20 -1.42
CA LEU A 41 5.93 -1.51 -0.75
C LEU A 41 4.89 -2.06 -1.76
N LEU A 42 4.81 -1.48 -2.95
CA LEU A 42 3.93 -1.96 -4.02
C LEU A 42 4.33 -3.35 -4.53
N MET A 43 5.64 -3.60 -4.72
CA MET A 43 6.15 -4.92 -5.11
C MET A 43 5.87 -6.00 -4.05
N GLN A 44 5.79 -5.62 -2.77
CA GLN A 44 5.41 -6.50 -1.67
C GLN A 44 3.89 -6.75 -1.58
N GLY A 45 3.09 -6.22 -2.50
CA GLY A 45 1.64 -6.37 -2.51
C GLY A 45 0.94 -5.48 -1.48
N MET A 46 1.57 -4.39 -1.06
CA MET A 46 0.93 -3.40 -0.19
C MET A 46 0.33 -2.26 -1.02
N ALA A 47 -0.74 -1.66 -0.51
CA ALA A 47 -1.38 -0.48 -1.07
C ALA A 47 -1.32 0.69 -0.09
N LEU A 48 -1.30 1.91 -0.61
CA LEU A 48 -1.41 3.12 0.20
C LEU A 48 -2.89 3.38 0.54
N GLN A 49 -3.19 3.52 1.83
CA GLN A 49 -4.49 3.91 2.34
C GLN A 49 -4.32 5.07 3.33
N ALA A 50 -5.24 6.04 3.31
CA ALA A 50 -5.28 7.06 4.35
C ALA A 50 -5.78 6.44 5.66
N ASP A 51 -5.05 6.69 6.75
CA ASP A 51 -5.52 6.35 8.08
C ASP A 51 -6.66 7.31 8.53
N PRO A 52 -7.32 7.06 9.68
CA PRO A 52 -8.37 7.94 10.20
C PRO A 52 -7.96 9.41 10.36
N ASP A 53 -6.68 9.68 10.61
CA ASP A 53 -6.11 11.04 10.72
C ASP A 53 -5.66 11.63 9.37
N GLY A 54 -5.80 10.86 8.28
CA GLY A 54 -5.50 11.29 6.91
C GLY A 54 -4.05 11.13 6.48
N ALA A 55 -3.19 10.52 7.30
CA ALA A 55 -1.82 10.17 6.95
C ALA A 55 -1.78 8.95 6.00
N PRO A 56 -0.95 8.99 4.96
CA PRO A 56 -0.78 7.85 4.05
C PRO A 56 -0.02 6.72 4.75
N ARG A 57 -0.66 5.53 4.80
CA ARG A 57 -0.11 4.31 5.39
C ARG A 57 -0.16 3.16 4.40
N ALA A 58 0.91 2.39 4.31
CA ALA A 58 0.93 1.15 3.56
C ALA A 58 0.21 0.04 4.35
N VAL A 59 -0.78 -0.57 3.71
CA VAL A 59 -1.55 -1.70 4.24
C VAL A 59 -1.42 -2.87 3.28
N ALA A 60 -1.43 -4.09 3.80
CA ALA A 60 -1.52 -5.27 2.95
C ALA A 60 -2.75 -5.14 2.06
N MET A 61 -2.60 -5.31 0.74
CA MET A 61 -3.77 -5.42 -0.10
C MET A 61 -4.60 -6.60 0.43
N PRO A 62 -5.92 -6.43 0.64
CA PRO A 62 -6.75 -7.60 0.84
C PRO A 62 -6.46 -8.51 -0.34
N GLU A 63 -6.06 -9.76 -0.07
CA GLU A 63 -5.83 -10.76 -1.11
C GLU A 63 -7.05 -10.69 -2.01
N ALA A 64 -6.89 -10.07 -3.18
CA ALA A 64 -7.94 -10.07 -4.17
C ALA A 64 -8.11 -11.55 -4.41
N ALA A 65 -9.22 -12.13 -3.93
CA ALA A 65 -9.62 -13.49 -4.24
C ALA A 65 -9.30 -13.64 -5.71
N ALA A 66 -8.25 -14.41 -6.00
CA ALA A 66 -7.70 -14.52 -7.34
C ALA A 66 -8.92 -14.74 -8.22
N SER A 67 -9.22 -13.80 -9.12
CA SER A 67 -10.40 -13.88 -9.96
C SER A 67 -10.35 -15.26 -10.60
N ASP A 68 -11.18 -16.17 -10.12
CA ASP A 68 -11.45 -17.48 -10.70
C ASP A 68 -12.30 -17.20 -11.93
N GLU A 69 -11.70 -16.49 -12.90
CA GLU A 69 -12.26 -16.28 -14.22
C GLU A 69 -11.64 -17.36 -15.10
N GLY A 70 -12.07 -18.59 -14.84
CA GLY A 70 -11.38 -19.76 -15.35
C GLY A 70 -12.17 -21.06 -15.32
N THR A 71 -13.50 -21.04 -15.53
CA THR A 71 -14.25 -22.15 -16.17
C THR A 71 -15.65 -21.68 -16.58
N ALA A 72 -15.75 -21.19 -17.81
CA ALA A 72 -16.93 -21.41 -18.63
C ALA A 72 -16.53 -22.38 -19.74
N ALA A 73 -16.31 -23.64 -19.36
CA ALA A 73 -16.32 -24.72 -20.34
C ALA A 73 -17.78 -24.92 -20.77
N GLU A 74 -18.02 -24.71 -22.05
CA GLU A 74 -19.32 -24.77 -22.70
C GLU A 74 -20.08 -26.06 -22.31
N PRO A 75 -21.39 -26.02 -22.03
CA PRO A 75 -22.17 -27.24 -21.97
C PRO A 75 -22.26 -27.78 -23.39
N GLY A 76 -21.37 -28.72 -23.72
CA GLY A 76 -21.58 -29.63 -24.84
C GLY A 76 -22.88 -30.38 -24.59
N GLU A 77 -23.98 -29.91 -25.18
CA GLU A 77 -25.20 -30.67 -25.35
C GLU A 77 -24.87 -31.94 -26.14
N LEU A 78 -24.61 -33.00 -25.38
CA LEU A 78 -24.79 -34.38 -25.80
C LEU A 78 -26.27 -34.57 -26.14
N MET A 79 -26.65 -34.29 -27.38
CA MET A 79 -27.87 -34.83 -27.98
C MET A 79 -27.50 -35.86 -29.05
N GLN A 80 -27.56 -37.10 -28.61
CA GLN A 80 -27.97 -38.33 -29.30
C GLN A 80 -27.31 -38.70 -30.63
#